data_AF-A0A953X706-F1
#
_entry.id   AF-A0A953X706-F1
#
_cell.length_a   1.000
_cell.length_b   1.000
_cell.length_c   1.000
_cell.angle_alpha   90.00
_cell.angle_beta   90.00
_cell.angle_gamma   90.00
#
_symmetry.space_group_name_H-M   'P 1'
#
loop_
_entity.id
_entity.type
_entity.pdbx_description
1 polymer ?
#
loop_
_entity_poly.entity_id
_entity_poly.type
_entity_poly.pdbx_seq_one_letter_code
_entity_poly.pdbx_strand_id
1 'polypeptide(L)' 'VKVFHAGTDMNEIGLLTANGGRVLSVTASGKTLREAVDRAYAGVDAIDWPGGFCRRDIGWRALERG' A
#
# COMPACT_ATOMS: atom_id res chain seq x y z
N VAL A 1 -0.21 -9.62 4.24
CA VAL A 1 -0.40 -8.37 3.48
C VAL A 1 -1.36 -8.66 2.36
N LYS A 2 -2.28 -7.74 2.06
CA LYS A 2 -3.24 -7.83 0.96
C LYS A 2 -3.17 -6.53 0.18
N VAL A 3 -3.14 -6.62 -1.15
CA VAL A 3 -3.14 -5.47 -2.05
C VAL A 3 -4.52 -5.40 -2.69
N PHE A 4 -5.17 -4.25 -2.56
CA PHE A 4 -6.46 -3.97 -3.16
C PHE A 4 -6.27 -3.00 -4.33
N HIS A 5 -6.87 -3.34 -5.46
CA HIS A 5 -6.86 -2.53 -6.66
C HIS A 5 -7.92 -1.43 -6.56
N ALA A 6 -7.57 -0.21 -6.98
CA ALA A 6 -8.48 0.90 -7.17
C ALA A 6 -8.39 1.38 -8.62
N GLY A 7 -7.62 2.43 -8.90
CA GLY A 7 -7.36 2.90 -10.27
C GLY A 7 -6.30 2.07 -10.98
N THR A 8 -6.58 0.80 -11.25
CA THR A 8 -5.74 -0.07 -12.10
C THR A 8 -6.52 -0.58 -13.30
N ASP A 9 -5.81 -0.81 -14.39
CA ASP A 9 -6.37 -1.46 -15.58
C ASP A 9 -5.37 -2.48 -16.15
N MET A 10 -5.83 -3.32 -17.07
CA MET A 10 -4.98 -4.21 -17.86
C MET A 10 -4.82 -3.62 -19.26
N ASN A 11 -3.59 -3.40 -19.70
CA ASN A 11 -3.34 -2.94 -21.06
C ASN A 11 -3.47 -4.09 -22.08
N GLU A 12 -3.33 -3.76 -23.37
CA GLU A 12 -3.50 -4.70 -24.49
C GLU A 12 -2.54 -5.90 -24.46
N ILE A 13 -1.36 -5.75 -23.84
CA ILE A 13 -0.37 -6.81 -23.67
C ILE A 13 -0.49 -7.54 -22.33
N GLY A 14 -1.54 -7.28 -21.55
CA GLY A 14 -1.83 -7.95 -20.29
C GLY A 14 -0.98 -7.49 -19.11
N LEU A 15 -0.40 -6.28 -19.17
CA LEU A 15 0.27 -5.68 -18.02
C LEU A 15 -0.69 -4.82 -17.20
N LEU A 16 -0.54 -4.90 -15.88
CA LEU A 16 -1.26 -4.04 -14.94
C LEU A 16 -0.72 -2.61 -15.01
N THR A 17 -1.59 -1.64 -15.25
CA THR A 17 -1.23 -0.22 -15.39
C THR A 17 -1.98 0.68 -14.42
N ALA A 18 -1.37 1.80 -14.05
CA ALA A 18 -2.04 2.88 -13.33
C ALA A 18 -3.13 3.52 -14.21
N ASN A 19 -4.37 3.59 -13.71
CA ASN A 19 -5.49 4.22 -14.41
C ASN A 19 -6.37 5.03 -13.44
N GLY A 20 -5.74 5.93 -12.68
CA GLY A 20 -6.45 6.82 -11.74
C GLY A 20 -5.53 7.48 -10.72
N GLY A 21 -6.08 8.41 -9.93
CA GLY A 21 -5.32 9.14 -8.92
C GLY A 21 -4.91 8.30 -7.70
N ARG A 22 -5.78 7.39 -7.24
CA ARG A 22 -5.47 6.39 -6.20
C ARG A 22 -5.45 5.03 -6.85
N VAL A 23 -4.29 4.38 -6.86
CA VAL A 23 -4.07 3.17 -7.66
C VAL A 23 -4.23 1.90 -6.82
N LEU A 24 -3.49 1.78 -5.72
CA LEU A 24 -3.48 0.60 -4.86
C LEU A 24 -3.72 0.98 -3.39
N SER A 25 -4.27 0.05 -2.63
CA SER A 25 -4.29 0.10 -1.17
C SER A 25 -3.60 -1.14 -0.61
N VAL A 26 -2.50 -0.96 0.12
CA VAL A 26 -1.75 -2.04 0.76
C VAL A 26 -2.18 -2.14 2.22
N THR A 27 -2.81 -3.25 2.57
CA THR A 27 -3.37 -3.48 3.91
C THR A 27 -2.70 -4.69 4.55
N ALA A 28 -2.36 -4.57 5.84
CA ALA A 28 -1.87 -5.68 6.63
C ALA A 28 -2.61 -5.77 7.96
N SER A 29 -2.63 -6.99 8.51
CA SER A 29 -3.03 -7.26 9.88
C SER A 29 -1.83 -7.82 10.64
N GLY A 30 -1.79 -7.60 11.94
CA GLY A 30 -0.75 -8.07 12.86
C GLY A 30 -1.31 -8.21 14.27
N LYS A 31 -0.55 -8.83 15.17
CA LYS A 31 -0.92 -8.97 16.59
C LYS A 31 -0.90 -7.64 17.34
N THR A 32 -0.11 -6.69 16.84
CA THR A 32 -0.07 -5.31 17.33
C THR A 32 -0.28 -4.34 16.18
N LEU A 33 -0.66 -3.10 16.49
CA LEU A 33 -0.75 -2.04 15.50
C LEU A 33 0.60 -1.79 14.82
N ARG A 34 1.71 -1.83 15.57
CA ARG A 34 3.07 -1.67 15.03
C ARG A 34 3.38 -2.74 13.99
N GLU A 35 3.12 -4.02 14.32
CA GLU A 35 3.32 -5.12 13.37
C GLU A 35 2.47 -4.93 12.11
N ALA A 36 1.22 -4.50 12.24
CA ALA A 36 0.36 -4.25 11.08
C ALA A 36 0.90 -3.12 10.19
N VAL A 37 1.38 -2.02 10.79
CA VAL A 37 1.95 -0.87 10.07
C VAL A 37 3.25 -1.26 9.36
N ASP A 38 4.17 -1.92 10.07
CA ASP A 38 5.45 -2.37 9.51
C ASP A 38 5.24 -3.31 8.32
N ARG A 39 4.29 -4.25 8.44
CA ARG A 39 3.94 -5.19 7.36
C ARG A 39 3.28 -4.50 6.17
N ALA A 40 2.46 -3.48 6.41
CA ALA A 40 1.85 -2.72 5.33
C ALA A 40 2.91 -1.95 4.54
N TYR A 41 3.83 -1.28 5.23
CA TYR A 41 4.91 -0.52 4.58
C TYR A 41 5.94 -1.41 3.88
N ALA A 42 6.31 -2.55 4.46
CA ALA A 42 7.13 -3.55 3.77
C ALA A 42 6.45 -4.05 2.48
N GLY A 43 5.12 -4.16 2.48
CA GLY A 43 4.34 -4.49 1.28
C GLY A 43 4.35 -3.39 0.23
N VAL A 44 4.34 -2.11 0.63
CA VAL A 44 4.48 -0.97 -0.28
C VAL A 44 5.88 -0.95 -0.89
N ASP A 45 6.92 -1.15 -0.07
CA ASP A 45 8.33 -1.09 -0.50
C ASP A 45 8.73 -2.23 -1.44
N ALA A 46 7.95 -3.32 -1.46
CA ALA A 46 8.12 -4.42 -2.40
C ALA A 46 7.55 -4.13 -3.80
N ILE A 47 6.78 -3.05 -3.99
CA ILE A 47 6.20 -2.68 -5.28
C ILE A 47 7.17 -1.73 -5.98
N ASP A 48 7.72 -2.16 -7.12
CA ASP A 48 8.50 -1.27 -7.99
C ASP A 48 7.56 -0.29 -8.68
N TRP A 49 7.64 0.97 -8.30
CA TRP A 49 6.77 2.03 -8.82
C TRP A 49 7.57 3.31 -9.06
N PRO A 50 8.06 3.51 -10.29
CA PRO A 50 8.64 4.78 -10.70
C PRO A 50 7.62 5.93 -10.62
N GLY A 51 7.91 6.97 -9.84
CA GLY A 51 7.05 8.17 -9.71
C GLY A 51 5.84 8.03 -8.78
N GLY A 52 5.74 6.93 -8.04
CA GLY A 52 4.67 6.67 -7.10
C GLY A 52 4.98 7.26 -5.74
N PHE A 53 3.93 7.56 -4.98
CA PHE A 53 4.09 8.05 -3.64
C PHE A 53 3.02 7.48 -2.72
N CYS A 54 3.38 7.35 -1.45
CA CYS A 54 2.45 7.06 -0.38
C CYS A 54 2.85 7.87 0.85
N ARG A 55 1.90 8.11 1.75
CA ARG A 55 2.20 8.63 3.08
C ARG A 55 2.93 7.57 3.91
N ARG A 56 3.85 8.01 4.78
CA ARG A 56 4.64 7.15 5.68
C ARG A 56 4.25 7.24 7.16
N ASP A 57 3.14 7.90 7.44
CA ASP A 57 2.65 8.16 8.79
C ASP A 57 1.25 7.57 9.04
N ILE A 58 0.77 6.62 8.23
CA ILE A 58 -0.55 6.03 8.46
C ILE A 58 -0.56 5.28 9.80
N GLY A 59 -1.43 5.71 10.72
CA GLY A 59 -1.55 5.15 12.06
C GLY A 59 -0.67 5.80 13.13
N TRP A 60 0.13 6.83 12.82
CA TRP A 60 1.10 7.42 13.75
C TRP A 60 0.53 7.82 15.11
N ARG A 61 -0.62 8.52 15.14
CA ARG A 61 -1.28 8.93 16.39
C ARG A 61 -1.72 7.78 17.28
N ALA A 62 -2.03 6.63 16.69
CA ALA A 62 -2.42 5.44 17.44
C ALA A 62 -1.20 4.65 17.92
N LEU A 63 -0.08 4.72 17.17
CA LEU A 63 1.21 4.17 17.60
C LEU A 63 1.86 4.96 18.75
N GLU A 64 1.61 6.26 18.86
CA GLU A 64 2.10 7.07 19.98
C GLU A 64 1.35 6.83 21.29
N ARG A 65 0.18 6.19 21.24
CA ARG A 65 -0.72 5.96 22.38
C ARG A 65 -0.59 4.57 23.01
N GLY A 66 0.23 3.68 22.46
CA GLY A 66 0.40 2.29 22.92
C GLY A 66 1.85 1.85 22.87
#